data_AF-A0A2V5U830-F1
#
_entry.id   AF-A0A2V5U830-F1
#
_cell.length_a   1.000
_cell.length_b   1.000
_cell.length_c   1.000
_cell.angle_alpha   90.00
_cell.angle_beta   90.00
_cell.angle_gamma   90.00
#
_symmetry.space_group_name_H-M   'P 1'
#
loop_
_entity.id
_entity.type
_entity.pdbx_description
1 polymer ?
#
loop_
_entity_poly.entity_id
_entity_poly.type
_entity_poly.pdbx_seq_one_letter_code
_entity_poly.pdbx_strand_id
1 'polypeptide(L)'
;MNALSASDRALIDYLEGPNEGDSTPTWQSLQSAQWFTGFWTNLSPLIAAAGFKPCIGSIAVGNPPGTPSQIQSNISTFVPALRQAKSLGGAWSYHAYTINYTTDTGVEYYYSLRYRQFYSQFASQYPDLADMPLILTEGGVDQSGTPATSGWQARGTAADYERWLNWFDHQLAQDSYVFGCTLFEIGNPGGWSSFDLEPIAGWLGNYLITPANPPPAPTGLVGVATNATALLIWTSAPLNPTTYNVKRSRTSGGPYTTMATHVTEGVKATAYTDSAVTNGGTYYYVVSAVNAAGEGPNSSQVTVTMPNTNLPDVIVTAVSWTPNPAFANNNVTFRATVKNQGTAPTPSNVTLGVGFSIDGGPNVTWSGGYTRAIFPGASVILTADGGPTGSSTWKATPGMHTLTATADDINRFPESNEGNNAMSVKLAISSGAPRISQIGVSTNNVLKFTFSATGGIHYQVQFKNDLSGGQWSDLGAETTANSNTVPVSDNLSGVTQRFYRVLQLN
;
A
#
# COMPACT_ATOMS: atom_id res chain seq x y z
N MET A 1 50.02 21.33 -4.22
CA MET A 1 49.59 22.63 -4.80
C MET A 1 50.71 23.44 -5.48
N ASN A 2 51.93 23.50 -4.92
CA ASN A 2 53.03 24.27 -5.55
C ASN A 2 53.66 23.58 -6.78
N ALA A 3 53.32 22.32 -7.03
CA ALA A 3 53.76 21.56 -8.21
C ALA A 3 52.87 21.78 -9.45
N LEU A 4 51.71 22.44 -9.29
CA LEU A 4 50.81 22.74 -10.40
C LEU A 4 51.25 24.03 -11.10
N SER A 5 51.20 24.04 -12.43
CA SER A 5 51.43 25.26 -13.21
C SER A 5 50.34 26.30 -12.95
N ALA A 6 50.61 27.57 -13.27
CA ALA A 6 49.58 28.62 -13.13
C ALA A 6 48.33 28.33 -13.99
N SER A 7 48.50 27.72 -15.17
CA SER A 7 47.38 27.32 -16.04
C SER A 7 46.56 26.18 -15.44
N ASP A 8 47.19 25.16 -14.85
CA ASP A 8 46.44 24.05 -14.22
C ASP A 8 45.69 24.53 -12.98
N ARG A 9 46.31 25.42 -12.20
CA ARG A 9 45.67 26.02 -11.02
C ARG A 9 44.46 26.86 -11.38
N ALA A 10 44.47 27.51 -12.54
CA ALA A 10 43.34 28.30 -13.03
C ALA A 10 42.12 27.44 -13.44
N LEU A 11 42.29 26.12 -13.60
CA LEU A 11 41.20 25.17 -13.89
C LEU A 11 40.48 24.68 -12.62
N ILE A 12 40.96 25.03 -11.43
CA ILE A 12 40.43 24.54 -10.15
C ILE A 12 39.71 25.70 -9.45
N ASP A 13 38.38 25.71 -9.55
CA ASP A 13 37.56 26.68 -8.84
C ASP A 13 37.46 26.38 -7.33
N TYR A 14 37.28 25.10 -7.00
CA TYR A 14 37.07 24.59 -5.66
C TYR A 14 38.06 23.48 -5.35
N LEU A 15 38.63 23.50 -4.14
CA LEU A 15 39.51 22.44 -3.65
C LEU A 15 38.84 21.73 -2.47
N GLU A 16 38.56 20.45 -2.67
CA GLU A 16 38.11 19.56 -1.61
C GLU A 16 39.29 19.02 -0.79
N GLY A 17 39.03 18.76 0.49
CA GLY A 17 39.96 18.15 1.43
C GLY A 17 39.92 16.60 1.36
N PRO A 18 40.17 15.90 2.47
CA PRO A 18 40.21 14.43 2.46
C PRO A 18 38.84 13.82 2.21
N ASN A 19 38.82 12.73 1.42
CA ASN A 19 37.60 12.00 1.09
C ASN A 19 37.00 11.30 2.31
N GLU A 20 35.71 11.53 2.59
CA GLU A 20 34.87 10.87 3.62
C GLU A 20 35.38 10.90 5.08
N GLY A 21 36.58 11.43 5.31
CA GLY A 21 37.27 11.32 6.57
C GLY A 21 37.56 9.88 6.99
N ASP A 22 37.71 8.93 6.05
CA ASP A 22 37.77 7.47 6.26
C ASP A 22 38.68 6.98 7.40
N SER A 23 39.77 7.70 7.65
CA SER A 23 40.74 7.36 8.70
C SER A 23 40.56 8.17 9.99
N THR A 24 39.47 8.91 10.13
CA THR A 24 39.24 9.88 11.22
C THR A 24 37.81 9.83 11.77
N PRO A 25 37.61 10.05 13.07
CA PRO A 25 36.28 10.11 13.65
C PRO A 25 35.56 11.39 13.21
N THR A 26 34.49 11.25 12.42
CA THR A 26 33.70 12.37 11.88
C THR A 26 32.31 12.45 12.53
N TRP A 27 31.45 11.45 12.33
CA TRP A 27 30.01 11.56 12.66
C TRP A 27 29.52 10.56 13.72
N GLN A 28 30.41 9.75 14.28
CA GLN A 28 30.04 8.66 15.20
C GLN A 28 29.61 9.17 16.59
N SER A 29 29.93 10.41 16.94
CA SER A 29 29.51 11.08 18.18
C SER A 29 29.55 12.60 18.02
N LEU A 30 28.91 13.34 18.92
CA LEU A 30 29.01 14.80 18.96
C LEU A 30 30.47 15.28 19.13
N GLN A 31 31.29 14.55 19.90
CA GLN A 31 32.70 14.88 20.08
C GLN A 31 33.48 14.70 18.76
N SER A 32 33.19 13.65 18.01
CA SER A 32 33.75 13.43 16.67
C SER A 32 33.35 14.55 15.71
N ALA A 33 32.07 14.95 15.74
CA ALA A 33 31.56 16.04 14.89
C ALA A 33 32.20 17.39 15.23
N GLN A 34 32.46 17.64 16.52
CA GLN A 34 33.18 18.82 16.99
C GLN A 34 34.63 18.82 16.50
N TRP A 35 35.32 17.67 16.58
CA TRP A 35 36.67 17.54 16.05
C TRP A 35 36.70 17.81 14.54
N PHE A 36 35.76 17.23 13.79
CA PHE A 36 35.66 17.42 12.34
C PHE A 36 35.39 18.88 11.96
N THR A 37 34.54 19.56 12.73
CA THR A 37 34.32 21.01 12.59
C THR A 37 35.61 21.79 12.82
N GLY A 38 36.36 21.45 13.86
CA GLY A 38 37.66 22.07 14.16
C GLY A 38 38.68 21.84 13.04
N PHE A 39 38.74 20.62 12.48
CA PHE A 39 39.58 20.30 11.34
C PHE A 39 39.29 21.22 10.15
N TRP A 40 38.03 21.31 9.72
CA TRP A 40 37.64 22.14 8.57
C TRP A 40 37.76 23.65 8.82
N THR A 41 37.52 24.10 10.05
CA THR A 41 37.73 25.51 10.42
C THR A 41 39.20 25.92 10.29
N ASN A 42 40.13 24.99 10.53
CA ASN A 42 41.57 25.24 10.37
C ASN A 42 42.05 25.03 8.92
N LEU A 43 41.48 24.08 8.18
CA LEU A 43 41.90 23.78 6.82
C LEU A 43 41.40 24.80 5.80
N SER A 44 40.17 25.31 5.95
CA SER A 44 39.57 26.23 4.97
C SER A 44 40.39 27.50 4.71
N PRO A 45 40.94 28.19 5.74
CA PRO A 45 41.81 29.34 5.53
C PRO A 45 43.12 28.99 4.81
N LEU A 46 43.65 27.77 5.01
CA LEU A 46 44.87 27.32 4.32
C LEU A 46 44.59 27.07 2.83
N ILE A 47 43.43 26.50 2.51
CA ILE A 47 42.98 26.33 1.12
C ILE A 47 42.81 27.69 0.44
N ALA A 48 42.16 28.64 1.12
CA ALA A 48 41.99 30.01 0.62
C ALA A 48 43.32 30.76 0.45
N ALA A 49 44.25 30.64 1.41
CA ALA A 49 45.59 31.22 1.31
C ALA A 49 46.41 30.60 0.16
N ALA A 50 46.13 29.33 -0.19
CA ALA A 50 46.68 28.70 -1.36
C ALA A 50 46.00 29.13 -2.67
N GLY A 51 45.00 30.01 -2.65
CA GLY A 51 44.36 30.61 -3.82
C GLY A 51 43.16 29.83 -4.37
N PHE A 52 42.56 28.91 -3.61
CA PHE A 52 41.41 28.12 -4.02
C PHE A 52 40.20 28.38 -3.11
N LYS A 53 38.98 28.18 -3.62
CA LYS A 53 37.79 28.20 -2.75
C LYS A 53 37.70 26.88 -1.98
N PRO A 54 37.51 26.90 -0.66
CA PRO A 54 37.38 25.66 0.11
C PRO A 54 36.07 24.96 -0.21
N CYS A 55 36.13 23.69 -0.65
CA CYS A 55 34.99 22.78 -0.69
C CYS A 55 35.08 21.84 0.52
N ILE A 56 34.17 21.99 1.48
CA ILE A 56 34.34 21.36 2.79
C ILE A 56 33.35 20.24 3.01
N GLY A 57 33.66 19.29 3.90
CA GLY A 57 32.72 18.25 4.29
C GLY A 57 33.08 16.89 3.73
N SER A 58 33.02 16.69 2.40
CA SER A 58 33.15 15.35 1.77
C SER A 58 32.37 14.30 2.56
N ILE A 59 31.08 14.56 2.80
CA ILE A 59 30.30 13.74 3.72
C ILE A 59 29.64 12.61 2.94
N ALA A 60 30.02 11.37 3.25
CA ALA A 60 29.39 10.17 2.71
C ALA A 60 27.87 10.16 2.95
N VAL A 61 27.10 9.66 1.98
CA VAL A 61 25.67 9.40 2.18
C VAL A 61 25.49 8.49 3.40
N GLY A 62 24.46 8.72 4.20
CA GLY A 62 24.31 7.99 5.47
C GLY A 62 24.77 8.81 6.67
N ASN A 63 25.70 9.74 6.48
CA ASN A 63 26.25 10.57 7.55
C ASN A 63 25.65 12.00 7.60
N PRO A 64 25.51 12.58 8.80
CA PRO A 64 25.65 11.91 10.10
C PRO A 64 24.55 10.85 10.33
N PRO A 65 24.82 9.77 11.09
CA PRO A 65 23.84 8.72 11.35
C PRO A 65 22.89 9.09 12.51
N GLY A 66 21.81 8.32 12.67
CA GLY A 66 20.92 8.39 13.83
C GLY A 66 19.53 8.94 13.52
N THR A 67 18.77 9.22 14.59
CA THR A 67 17.43 9.83 14.50
C THR A 67 17.49 11.26 13.94
N PRO A 68 16.39 11.82 13.43
CA PRO A 68 16.35 13.19 12.92
C PRO A 68 16.94 14.23 13.89
N SER A 69 16.67 14.12 15.20
CA SER A 69 17.22 15.03 16.20
C SER A 69 18.74 14.88 16.42
N GLN A 70 19.27 13.66 16.33
CA GLN A 70 20.72 13.41 16.41
C GLN A 70 21.43 13.93 15.17
N ILE A 71 20.85 13.73 13.98
CA ILE A 71 21.33 14.28 12.72
C ILE A 71 21.40 15.81 12.82
N GLN A 72 20.31 16.46 13.24
CA GLN A 72 20.27 17.91 13.41
C GLN A 72 21.34 18.41 14.39
N SER A 73 21.54 17.73 15.52
CA SER A 73 22.55 18.10 16.53
C SER A 73 23.98 18.00 15.98
N ASN A 74 24.27 16.94 15.21
CA ASN A 74 25.57 16.75 14.56
C ASN A 74 25.81 17.83 13.48
N ILE A 75 24.81 18.11 12.63
CA ILE A 75 24.92 19.17 11.61
C ILE A 75 25.07 20.56 12.23
N SER A 76 24.32 20.86 13.30
CA SER A 76 24.46 22.12 14.06
C SER A 76 25.88 22.34 14.57
N THR A 77 26.59 21.26 14.92
CA THR A 77 27.99 21.34 15.34
C THR A 77 28.91 21.80 14.20
N PHE A 78 28.58 21.45 12.95
CA PHE A 78 29.39 21.75 11.76
C PHE A 78 29.18 23.18 11.20
N VAL A 79 28.13 23.87 11.63
CA VAL A 79 27.77 25.23 11.18
C VAL A 79 28.93 26.25 11.22
N PRO A 80 29.79 26.29 12.25
CA PRO A 80 30.93 27.22 12.25
C PRO A 80 31.89 27.01 11.08
N ALA A 81 32.15 25.76 10.69
CA ALA A 81 33.00 25.44 9.54
C ALA A 81 32.33 25.86 8.23
N LEU A 82 31.01 25.64 8.08
CA LEU A 82 30.23 26.10 6.93
C LEU A 82 30.29 27.62 6.76
N ARG A 83 30.12 28.38 7.85
CA ARG A 83 30.24 29.84 7.84
C ARG A 83 31.65 30.30 7.47
N GLN A 84 32.68 29.66 8.02
CA GLN A 84 34.07 29.96 7.67
C GLN A 84 34.33 29.72 6.18
N ALA A 85 33.91 28.58 5.64
CA ALA A 85 34.04 28.28 4.21
C ALA A 85 33.25 29.27 3.36
N LYS A 86 31.99 29.58 3.71
CA LYS A 86 31.16 30.55 2.99
C LYS A 86 31.79 31.94 2.93
N SER A 87 32.37 32.40 4.05
CA SER A 87 33.06 33.70 4.11
C SER A 87 34.28 33.79 3.18
N LEU A 88 34.83 32.64 2.78
CA LEU A 88 35.95 32.51 1.86
C LEU A 88 35.49 32.23 0.41
N GLY A 89 34.19 32.35 0.13
CA GLY A 89 33.59 32.02 -1.17
C GLY A 89 33.53 30.51 -1.45
N GLY A 90 33.64 29.69 -0.40
CA GLY A 90 33.66 28.23 -0.46
C GLY A 90 32.29 27.59 -0.69
N ALA A 91 32.31 26.26 -0.79
CA ALA A 91 31.15 25.40 -0.98
C ALA A 91 31.14 24.27 0.07
N TRP A 92 29.96 23.69 0.26
CA TRP A 92 29.79 22.45 0.99
C TRP A 92 29.83 21.28 0.01
N SER A 93 30.38 20.17 0.45
CA SER A 93 30.42 18.91 -0.26
C SER A 93 29.68 17.80 0.49
N TYR A 94 28.92 17.02 -0.28
CA TYR A 94 28.17 15.87 0.16
C TYR A 94 28.13 14.80 -0.94
N HIS A 95 28.16 13.52 -0.56
CA HIS A 95 28.09 12.42 -1.53
C HIS A 95 26.65 11.96 -1.69
N ALA A 96 26.14 11.93 -2.93
CA ALA A 96 24.74 11.69 -3.26
C ALA A 96 24.54 10.34 -3.95
N TYR A 97 24.60 9.27 -3.15
CA TYR A 97 24.35 7.92 -3.65
C TYR A 97 22.92 7.44 -3.35
N THR A 98 22.25 6.82 -4.34
CA THR A 98 21.04 6.02 -4.12
C THR A 98 21.40 4.58 -3.75
N ILE A 99 20.52 3.95 -2.95
CA ILE A 99 20.57 2.50 -2.69
C ILE A 99 19.52 1.74 -3.53
N ASN A 100 18.46 2.37 -4.04
CA ASN A 100 17.30 1.62 -4.55
C ASN A 100 16.94 1.88 -6.01
N TYR A 101 17.68 2.73 -6.74
CA TYR A 101 17.29 3.19 -8.08
C TYR A 101 15.85 3.73 -8.12
N THR A 102 15.40 4.31 -7.01
CA THR A 102 14.05 4.85 -6.90
C THR A 102 14.00 6.26 -7.45
N THR A 103 12.85 6.66 -7.99
CA THR A 103 12.55 8.06 -8.34
C THR A 103 11.50 8.66 -7.39
N ASP A 104 11.19 7.94 -6.32
CA ASP A 104 10.36 8.43 -5.23
C ASP A 104 11.17 9.41 -4.38
N THR A 105 10.85 10.69 -4.51
CA THR A 105 11.49 11.76 -3.73
C THR A 105 11.39 11.57 -2.22
N GLY A 106 10.36 10.88 -1.70
CA GLY A 106 10.21 10.59 -0.27
C GLY A 106 11.22 9.55 0.22
N VAL A 107 11.59 8.59 -0.63
CA VAL A 107 12.65 7.61 -0.35
C VAL A 107 14.02 8.25 -0.53
N GLU A 108 14.25 8.91 -1.66
CA GLU A 108 15.54 9.50 -2.01
C GLU A 108 15.91 10.69 -1.11
N TYR A 109 14.94 11.30 -0.43
CA TYR A 109 15.15 12.26 0.66
C TYR A 109 16.03 11.71 1.80
N TYR A 110 16.19 10.39 1.92
CA TYR A 110 17.09 9.74 2.86
C TYR A 110 18.38 9.18 2.23
N TYR A 111 18.54 9.35 0.91
CA TYR A 111 19.67 8.85 0.13
C TYR A 111 20.28 9.95 -0.74
N SER A 112 20.08 9.92 -2.05
CA SER A 112 20.72 10.85 -2.99
C SER A 112 20.29 12.31 -2.83
N LEU A 113 19.08 12.55 -2.32
CA LEU A 113 18.56 13.89 -2.02
C LEU A 113 18.68 14.26 -0.54
N ARG A 114 19.43 13.49 0.25
CA ARG A 114 19.51 13.67 1.70
C ARG A 114 20.03 15.04 2.12
N TYR A 115 20.82 15.69 1.28
CA TYR A 115 21.25 17.07 1.51
C TYR A 115 20.06 18.03 1.76
N ARG A 116 18.88 17.77 1.18
CA ARG A 116 17.67 18.57 1.40
C ARG A 116 17.23 18.61 2.87
N GLN A 117 17.52 17.55 3.66
CA GLN A 117 17.29 17.57 5.11
C GLN A 117 18.06 18.69 5.80
N PHE A 118 19.30 18.90 5.37
CA PHE A 118 20.20 19.88 5.95
C PHE A 118 19.87 21.29 5.48
N TYR A 119 19.56 21.47 4.19
CA TYR A 119 19.09 22.76 3.68
C TYR A 119 17.75 23.17 4.26
N SER A 120 16.86 22.23 4.57
CA SER A 120 15.64 22.49 5.36
C SER A 120 15.98 23.01 6.78
N GLN A 121 17.00 22.42 7.43
CA GLN A 121 17.50 22.93 8.70
C GLN A 121 18.16 24.31 8.57
N PHE A 122 18.95 24.55 7.51
CA PHE A 122 19.57 25.86 7.28
C PHE A 122 18.51 26.93 7.05
N ALA A 123 17.55 26.69 6.18
CA ALA A 123 16.45 27.62 5.94
C ALA A 123 15.67 27.98 7.21
N SER A 124 15.52 27.04 8.15
CA SER A 124 14.76 27.24 9.38
C SER A 124 15.56 27.78 10.58
N GLN A 125 16.82 27.38 10.74
CA GLN A 125 17.62 27.67 11.94
C GLN A 125 18.89 28.49 11.67
N TYR A 126 19.41 28.44 10.45
CA TYR A 126 20.65 29.11 10.04
C TYR A 126 20.49 29.76 8.66
N PRO A 127 19.57 30.74 8.52
CA PRO A 127 19.16 31.25 7.21
C PRO A 127 20.31 31.90 6.42
N ASP A 128 21.38 32.31 7.10
CA ASP A 128 22.62 32.78 6.48
C ASP A 128 23.38 31.69 5.70
N LEU A 129 22.98 30.42 5.84
CA LEU A 129 23.50 29.25 5.12
C LEU A 129 22.48 28.62 4.16
N ALA A 130 21.27 29.15 4.03
CA ALA A 130 20.23 28.55 3.17
C ALA A 130 20.61 28.51 1.68
N ASP A 131 21.50 29.41 1.27
CA ASP A 131 22.11 29.57 -0.05
C ASP A 131 23.59 29.16 -0.07
N MET A 132 24.06 28.40 0.93
CA MET A 132 25.42 27.82 0.89
C MET A 132 25.57 27.02 -0.40
N PRO A 133 26.57 27.26 -1.26
CA PRO A 133 26.76 26.45 -2.47
C PRO A 133 27.02 24.98 -2.10
N LEU A 134 26.32 24.06 -2.74
CA LEU A 134 26.51 22.62 -2.62
C LEU A 134 27.14 22.08 -3.89
N ILE A 135 28.25 21.37 -3.75
CA ILE A 135 28.86 20.57 -4.81
C ILE A 135 28.74 19.11 -4.37
N LEU A 136 28.04 18.29 -5.14
CA LEU A 136 27.98 16.86 -4.86
C LEU A 136 29.22 16.22 -5.47
N THR A 137 30.30 16.08 -4.70
CA THR A 137 31.61 15.67 -5.23
C THR A 137 31.70 14.18 -5.55
N GLU A 138 30.72 13.40 -5.09
CA GLU A 138 30.46 12.05 -5.53
C GLU A 138 28.95 11.80 -5.62
N GLY A 139 28.54 10.96 -6.55
CA GLY A 139 27.16 10.50 -6.65
C GLY A 139 27.02 9.33 -7.61
N GLY A 140 25.89 8.65 -7.49
CA GLY A 140 25.62 7.45 -8.26
C GLY A 140 24.85 6.43 -7.44
N VAL A 141 25.24 5.17 -7.54
CA VAL A 141 24.60 4.07 -6.81
C VAL A 141 25.63 3.35 -5.97
N ASP A 142 25.41 3.35 -4.66
CA ASP A 142 26.30 2.68 -3.71
C ASP A 142 25.50 1.99 -2.61
N GLN A 143 26.08 0.93 -2.08
CA GLN A 143 25.72 0.29 -0.84
C GLN A 143 27.02 -0.27 -0.25
N SER A 144 27.32 0.05 1.01
CA SER A 144 28.50 -0.50 1.74
C SER A 144 28.85 -1.93 1.32
N GLY A 145 29.98 -2.11 0.63
CA GLY A 145 30.30 -3.38 -0.03
C GLY A 145 31.64 -3.38 -0.77
N THR A 146 31.77 -4.30 -1.73
CA THR A 146 32.94 -4.46 -2.61
C THR A 146 32.57 -4.08 -4.05
N PRO A 147 33.51 -3.97 -4.98
CA PRO A 147 33.19 -3.75 -6.40
C PRO A 147 32.29 -4.84 -7.00
N ALA A 148 32.24 -6.04 -6.42
CA ALA A 148 31.35 -7.11 -6.87
C ALA A 148 29.90 -6.95 -6.37
N THR A 149 29.67 -6.12 -5.35
CA THR A 149 28.37 -6.02 -4.65
C THR A 149 27.85 -4.58 -4.54
N SER A 150 28.71 -3.60 -4.78
CA SER A 150 28.41 -2.18 -4.80
C SER A 150 28.78 -1.55 -6.14
N GLY A 151 28.32 -0.34 -6.38
CA GLY A 151 28.43 0.34 -7.67
C GLY A 151 27.23 0.04 -8.56
N TRP A 152 26.97 0.95 -9.47
CA TRP A 152 25.78 0.89 -10.31
C TRP A 152 25.74 -0.39 -11.16
N GLN A 153 26.89 -0.86 -11.66
CA GLN A 153 26.97 -2.07 -12.48
C GLN A 153 26.74 -3.36 -11.68
N ALA A 154 27.13 -3.38 -10.40
CA ALA A 154 26.91 -4.55 -9.56
C ALA A 154 25.46 -4.64 -9.07
N ARG A 155 24.76 -3.50 -9.02
CA ARG A 155 23.45 -3.37 -8.38
C ARG A 155 22.30 -3.17 -9.36
N GLY A 156 22.60 -2.99 -10.65
CA GLY A 156 21.59 -2.73 -11.68
C GLY A 156 22.15 -2.82 -13.09
N THR A 157 21.33 -2.44 -14.06
CA THR A 157 21.72 -2.38 -15.47
C THR A 157 22.09 -0.96 -15.88
N ALA A 158 22.76 -0.79 -17.03
CA ALA A 158 22.99 0.55 -17.63
C ALA A 158 21.68 1.34 -17.76
N ALA A 159 20.62 0.70 -18.24
CA ALA A 159 19.30 1.30 -18.33
C ALA A 159 18.69 1.68 -16.96
N ASP A 160 19.06 1.00 -15.87
CA ASP A 160 18.66 1.41 -14.52
C ASP A 160 19.39 2.68 -14.08
N TYR A 161 20.68 2.77 -14.39
CA TYR A 161 21.51 3.89 -13.97
C TYR A 161 21.28 5.16 -14.80
N GLU A 162 21.25 5.05 -16.14
CA GLU A 162 20.90 6.16 -17.03
C GLU A 162 19.55 6.78 -16.66
N ARG A 163 18.59 5.93 -16.30
CA ARG A 163 17.24 6.34 -15.90
C ARG A 163 17.25 7.12 -14.60
N TRP A 164 17.97 6.62 -13.59
CA TRP A 164 18.09 7.28 -12.31
C TRP A 164 18.88 8.58 -12.42
N LEU A 165 19.99 8.61 -13.16
CA LEU A 165 20.80 9.81 -13.41
C LEU A 165 19.97 10.92 -14.05
N ASN A 166 19.15 10.57 -15.03
CA ASN A 166 18.26 11.51 -15.68
C ASN A 166 17.24 12.13 -14.70
N TRP A 167 16.56 11.30 -13.89
CA TRP A 167 15.68 11.81 -12.83
C TRP A 167 16.43 12.66 -11.81
N PHE A 168 17.62 12.22 -11.42
CA PHE A 168 18.43 12.86 -10.41
C PHE A 168 18.85 14.26 -10.85
N ASP A 169 19.31 14.43 -12.10
CA ASP A 169 19.63 15.74 -12.69
C ASP A 169 18.44 16.71 -12.63
N HIS A 170 17.24 16.24 -12.98
CA HIS A 170 16.01 17.03 -12.86
C HIS A 170 15.66 17.41 -11.43
N GLN A 171 16.04 16.60 -10.43
CA GLN A 171 15.91 16.98 -9.02
C GLN A 171 16.94 18.02 -8.63
N LEU A 172 18.20 17.86 -9.03
CA LEU A 172 19.26 18.83 -8.74
C LEU A 172 18.93 20.20 -9.32
N ALA A 173 18.36 20.25 -10.54
CA ALA A 173 17.96 21.49 -11.21
C ALA A 173 16.88 22.29 -10.46
N GLN A 174 16.15 21.67 -9.52
CA GLN A 174 15.15 22.37 -8.69
C GLN A 174 15.77 23.06 -7.48
N ASP A 175 17.00 22.68 -7.10
CA ASP A 175 17.65 23.17 -5.90
C ASP A 175 18.72 24.20 -6.29
N SER A 176 18.37 25.49 -6.22
CA SER A 176 19.21 26.59 -6.73
C SER A 176 20.60 26.72 -6.06
N TYR A 177 20.78 26.07 -4.91
CA TYR A 177 22.06 26.03 -4.20
C TYR A 177 22.98 24.89 -4.67
N VAL A 178 22.51 23.97 -5.52
CA VAL A 178 23.30 22.85 -6.05
C VAL A 178 24.00 23.27 -7.35
N PHE A 179 25.33 23.12 -7.39
CA PHE A 179 26.14 23.44 -8.57
C PHE A 179 26.28 22.26 -9.52
N GLY A 180 26.09 21.04 -9.04
CA GLY A 180 26.12 19.82 -9.83
C GLY A 180 26.57 18.62 -9.02
N CYS A 181 26.67 17.48 -9.72
CA CYS A 181 27.17 16.23 -9.17
C CYS A 181 28.27 15.65 -10.04
N THR A 182 29.36 15.25 -9.41
CA THR A 182 30.41 14.42 -10.03
C THR A 182 30.01 12.96 -9.88
N LEU A 183 30.20 12.15 -10.93
CA LEU A 183 30.00 10.71 -10.88
C LEU A 183 31.34 10.01 -10.68
N PHE A 184 31.37 9.00 -9.80
CA PHE A 184 32.57 8.55 -9.07
C PHE A 184 33.78 8.15 -9.92
N GLU A 185 33.65 7.51 -11.10
CA GLU A 185 34.82 7.44 -12.00
C GLU A 185 34.53 7.12 -13.47
N ILE A 186 35.40 7.63 -14.35
CA ILE A 186 35.45 7.28 -15.77
C ILE A 186 36.86 6.76 -16.11
N GLY A 187 36.94 5.56 -16.69
CA GLY A 187 38.13 5.09 -17.41
C GLY A 187 39.31 4.65 -16.53
N ASN A 188 39.09 4.31 -15.26
CA ASN A 188 40.11 3.72 -14.39
C ASN A 188 39.53 2.56 -13.55
N PRO A 189 39.35 1.36 -14.11
CA PRO A 189 38.71 0.23 -13.42
C PRO A 189 39.57 -0.41 -12.30
N GLY A 190 40.65 0.25 -11.90
CA GLY A 190 41.61 -0.22 -10.91
C GLY A 190 41.02 -0.25 -9.49
N GLY A 191 40.21 -1.27 -9.20
CA GLY A 191 39.75 -1.58 -7.84
C GLY A 191 38.29 -1.28 -7.55
N TRP A 192 37.57 -0.48 -8.35
CA TRP A 192 36.12 -0.18 -8.18
C TRP A 192 35.33 -0.23 -9.50
N SER A 193 35.65 -1.20 -10.36
CA SER A 193 35.11 -1.33 -11.73
C SER A 193 33.59 -1.22 -11.88
N SER A 194 32.81 -1.53 -10.84
CA SER A 194 31.34 -1.42 -10.88
C SER A 194 30.80 0.00 -10.80
N PHE A 195 31.66 0.98 -10.53
CA PHE A 195 31.34 2.40 -10.55
C PHE A 195 31.74 3.09 -11.85
N ASP A 196 32.56 2.43 -12.68
CA ASP A 196 33.05 2.97 -13.94
C ASP A 196 31.88 3.39 -14.83
N LEU A 197 31.97 4.56 -15.45
CA LEU A 197 30.92 5.10 -16.31
C LEU A 197 30.80 4.39 -17.65
N GLU A 198 31.75 3.56 -18.08
CA GLU A 198 31.53 2.69 -19.23
C GLU A 198 30.57 1.54 -18.87
N PRO A 199 29.62 1.17 -19.75
CA PRO A 199 29.41 1.65 -21.12
C PRO A 199 28.50 2.89 -21.29
N ILE A 200 28.09 3.57 -20.22
CA ILE A 200 27.14 4.70 -20.29
C ILE A 200 27.81 6.05 -20.64
N ALA A 201 29.14 6.12 -20.76
CA ALA A 201 29.85 7.36 -21.07
C ALA A 201 29.37 8.00 -22.38
N GLY A 202 29.11 7.19 -23.42
CA GLY A 202 28.51 7.67 -24.67
C GLY A 202 27.07 8.17 -24.51
N TRP A 203 26.28 7.54 -23.63
CA TRP A 203 24.95 8.02 -23.27
C TRP A 203 25.03 9.37 -22.55
N LEU A 204 25.91 9.51 -21.55
CA LEU A 204 26.14 10.77 -20.84
C LEU A 204 26.56 11.89 -21.80
N GLY A 205 27.47 11.60 -22.74
CA GLY A 205 27.86 12.55 -23.78
C GLY A 205 26.67 13.02 -24.62
N ASN A 206 25.78 12.10 -25.02
CA ASN A 206 24.56 12.42 -25.78
C ASN A 206 23.50 13.16 -24.92
N TYR A 207 23.39 12.79 -23.64
CA TYR A 207 22.49 13.41 -22.68
C TYR A 207 22.79 14.90 -22.52
N LEU A 208 24.06 15.26 -22.45
CA LEU A 208 24.53 16.65 -22.33
C LEU A 208 24.33 17.49 -23.60
N ILE A 209 23.99 16.90 -24.76
CA ILE A 209 23.96 17.59 -26.07
C ILE A 209 22.60 17.57 -26.80
N THR A 210 21.51 17.11 -26.17
CA THR A 210 20.10 17.05 -26.69
C THR A 210 19.76 15.78 -27.50
N PRO A 211 18.65 15.06 -27.19
CA PRO A 211 18.19 13.93 -28.01
C PRO A 211 17.81 14.40 -29.42
N ALA A 212 18.18 13.62 -30.45
CA ALA A 212 17.94 13.95 -31.85
C ALA A 212 16.60 13.43 -32.42
N ASN A 213 15.92 12.48 -31.74
CA ASN A 213 14.67 11.88 -32.19
C ASN A 213 13.68 11.65 -31.03
N PRO A 214 12.35 11.73 -31.27
CA PRO A 214 11.34 11.34 -30.29
C PRO A 214 11.43 9.85 -29.90
N PRO A 215 10.86 9.45 -28.75
CA PRO A 215 10.93 8.07 -28.25
C PRO A 215 10.13 7.05 -29.06
N PRO A 216 10.42 5.73 -28.95
CA PRO A 216 9.53 4.69 -29.46
C PRO A 216 8.26 4.54 -28.60
N ALA A 217 7.26 3.85 -29.12
CA ALA A 217 5.99 3.60 -28.42
C ALA A 217 6.20 2.76 -27.14
N PRO A 218 5.56 3.12 -26.01
CA PRO A 218 5.51 2.28 -24.81
C PRO A 218 4.87 0.91 -25.07
N THR A 219 5.24 -0.11 -24.28
CA THR A 219 4.72 -1.48 -24.43
C THR A 219 4.07 -1.98 -23.13
N GLY A 220 3.40 -3.15 -23.16
CA GLY A 220 2.87 -3.78 -21.95
C GLY A 220 1.73 -3.03 -21.24
N LEU A 221 1.04 -2.12 -21.93
CA LEU A 221 -0.07 -1.37 -21.35
C LEU A 221 -1.24 -2.29 -20.99
N VAL A 222 -1.61 -2.29 -19.71
CA VAL A 222 -2.78 -2.97 -19.14
C VAL A 222 -3.65 -1.97 -18.38
N GLY A 223 -4.94 -2.25 -18.26
CA GLY A 223 -5.90 -1.40 -17.54
C GLY A 223 -6.85 -2.22 -16.68
N VAL A 224 -7.10 -1.76 -15.46
CA VAL A 224 -7.98 -2.38 -14.47
C VAL A 224 -9.07 -1.39 -14.08
N ALA A 225 -10.34 -1.78 -14.28
CA ALA A 225 -11.48 -0.97 -13.86
C ALA A 225 -11.79 -1.19 -12.37
N THR A 226 -12.16 -0.12 -11.69
CA THR A 226 -12.78 -0.15 -10.35
C THR A 226 -14.00 0.77 -10.34
N ASN A 227 -14.62 1.04 -9.18
CA ASN A 227 -15.78 1.92 -9.11
C ASN A 227 -15.41 3.36 -9.52
N ALA A 228 -15.88 3.80 -10.69
CA ALA A 228 -15.63 5.13 -11.26
C ALA A 228 -14.14 5.52 -11.43
N THR A 229 -13.20 4.57 -11.40
CA THR A 229 -11.79 4.84 -11.71
C THR A 229 -11.15 3.70 -12.53
N ALA A 230 -10.15 4.03 -13.35
CA ALA A 230 -9.37 3.06 -14.12
C ALA A 230 -7.88 3.19 -13.77
N LEU A 231 -7.26 2.09 -13.31
CA LEU A 231 -5.82 2.00 -13.08
C LEU A 231 -5.14 1.48 -14.35
N LEU A 232 -4.19 2.23 -14.89
CA LEU A 232 -3.38 1.88 -16.04
C LEU A 232 -1.96 1.55 -15.60
N ILE A 233 -1.35 0.53 -16.16
CA ILE A 233 0.03 0.10 -15.86
C ILE A 233 0.73 -0.22 -17.19
N TRP A 234 1.96 0.22 -17.42
CA TRP A 234 2.71 -0.10 -18.64
C TRP A 234 4.22 -0.29 -18.40
N THR A 235 4.88 -0.89 -19.39
CA THR A 235 6.33 -1.04 -19.46
C THR A 235 6.96 0.19 -20.12
N SER A 236 7.94 0.79 -19.45
CA SER A 236 8.65 1.99 -19.88
C SER A 236 9.45 1.77 -21.17
N ALA A 237 9.55 2.81 -22.02
CA ALA A 237 10.32 2.78 -23.27
C ALA A 237 11.82 3.04 -22.99
N PRO A 238 12.76 2.40 -23.72
CA PRO A 238 14.19 2.57 -23.49
C PRO A 238 14.73 3.82 -24.19
N LEU A 239 14.52 5.02 -23.65
CA LEU A 239 15.28 6.26 -23.92
C LEU A 239 15.09 7.25 -22.74
N ASN A 240 16.13 8.02 -22.38
CA ASN A 240 16.12 8.99 -21.26
C ASN A 240 16.46 10.42 -21.73
N PRO A 241 15.77 11.47 -21.21
CA PRO A 241 14.53 11.42 -20.42
C PRO A 241 13.32 11.08 -21.29
N THR A 242 12.44 10.21 -20.82
CA THR A 242 11.08 10.14 -21.35
C THR A 242 10.04 10.30 -20.25
N THR A 243 9.21 11.33 -20.38
CA THR A 243 7.96 11.42 -19.63
C THR A 243 6.83 10.81 -20.46
N TYR A 244 5.68 10.52 -19.85
CA TYR A 244 4.57 9.89 -20.57
C TYR A 244 3.34 10.78 -20.65
N ASN A 245 2.68 10.73 -21.81
CA ASN A 245 1.34 11.26 -22.01
C ASN A 245 0.35 10.10 -21.98
N VAL A 246 -0.64 10.17 -21.09
CA VAL A 246 -1.75 9.21 -21.03
C VAL A 246 -2.91 9.79 -21.80
N LYS A 247 -3.42 9.02 -22.77
CA LYS A 247 -4.50 9.46 -23.66
C LYS A 247 -5.67 8.48 -23.64
N ARG A 248 -6.88 9.00 -23.82
CA ARG A 248 -8.13 8.26 -23.71
C ARG A 248 -9.08 8.56 -24.86
N SER A 249 -9.81 7.54 -25.30
CA SER A 249 -10.90 7.65 -26.28
C SER A 249 -12.13 6.87 -25.78
N ARG A 250 -13.31 7.23 -26.28
CA ARG A 250 -14.54 6.42 -26.18
C ARG A 250 -14.81 5.56 -27.41
N THR A 251 -13.94 5.65 -28.42
CA THR A 251 -14.03 4.90 -29.68
C THR A 251 -12.72 4.14 -29.89
N SER A 252 -12.82 2.85 -30.19
CA SER A 252 -11.66 2.01 -30.50
C SER A 252 -10.92 2.57 -31.71
N GLY A 253 -9.61 2.70 -31.61
CA GLY A 253 -8.76 3.32 -32.64
C GLY A 253 -8.63 4.85 -32.52
N GLY A 254 -9.34 5.49 -31.59
CA GLY A 254 -9.27 6.93 -31.37
C GLY A 254 -10.41 7.71 -32.05
N PRO A 255 -10.30 9.06 -32.14
CA PRO A 255 -9.17 9.89 -31.69
C PRO A 255 -8.99 9.90 -30.17
N TYR A 256 -7.75 9.99 -29.69
CA TYR A 256 -7.44 9.99 -28.26
C TYR A 256 -7.22 11.42 -27.74
N THR A 257 -7.87 11.76 -26.64
CA THR A 257 -7.65 13.03 -25.91
C THR A 257 -6.58 12.81 -24.84
N THR A 258 -5.60 13.70 -24.74
CA THR A 258 -4.58 13.66 -23.68
C THR A 258 -5.20 14.01 -22.33
N MET A 259 -5.10 13.09 -21.38
CA MET A 259 -5.64 13.20 -20.03
C MET A 259 -4.60 13.67 -19.02
N ALA A 260 -3.36 13.22 -19.19
CA ALA A 260 -2.24 13.60 -18.35
C ALA A 260 -0.97 13.69 -19.20
N THR A 261 -0.08 14.58 -18.80
CA THR A 261 1.26 14.77 -19.37
C THR A 261 2.29 14.66 -18.25
N HIS A 262 3.55 14.45 -18.60
CA HIS A 262 4.63 14.36 -17.61
C HIS A 262 4.41 13.26 -16.56
N VAL A 263 3.70 12.18 -16.94
CA VAL A 263 3.43 11.07 -16.02
C VAL A 263 4.72 10.28 -15.84
N THR A 264 5.33 10.45 -14.67
CA THR A 264 6.53 9.77 -14.12
C THR A 264 7.80 9.81 -14.96
N GLU A 265 8.89 10.13 -14.28
CA GLU A 265 10.26 9.98 -14.77
C GLU A 265 10.89 8.76 -14.08
N GLY A 266 11.46 7.86 -14.87
CA GLY A 266 12.41 6.88 -14.38
C GLY A 266 11.95 5.71 -13.49
N VAL A 267 10.77 5.13 -13.72
CA VAL A 267 10.33 3.88 -13.05
C VAL A 267 10.27 2.69 -14.03
N LYS A 268 10.59 1.47 -13.55
CA LYS A 268 10.47 0.19 -14.32
C LYS A 268 9.02 -0.23 -14.61
N ALA A 269 8.06 0.27 -13.83
CA ALA A 269 6.63 0.08 -14.03
C ALA A 269 5.93 1.41 -13.72
N THR A 270 5.28 1.97 -14.72
CA THR A 270 4.57 3.24 -14.56
C THR A 270 3.08 2.97 -14.41
N ALA A 271 2.43 3.58 -13.41
CA ALA A 271 1.00 3.48 -13.21
C ALA A 271 0.33 4.87 -13.23
N TYR A 272 -0.89 4.94 -13.75
CA TYR A 272 -1.73 6.13 -13.74
C TYR A 272 -3.17 5.76 -13.39
N THR A 273 -3.82 6.54 -12.54
CA THR A 273 -5.24 6.35 -12.20
C THR A 273 -6.09 7.44 -12.87
N ASP A 274 -6.94 7.04 -13.81
CA ASP A 274 -7.98 7.91 -14.37
C ASP A 274 -9.23 7.88 -13.50
N SER A 275 -9.53 9.00 -12.84
CA SER A 275 -10.73 9.20 -12.00
C SER A 275 -11.88 9.91 -12.73
N ALA A 276 -11.73 10.22 -14.02
CA ALA A 276 -12.72 10.93 -14.83
C ALA A 276 -13.54 9.98 -15.72
N VAL A 277 -13.60 8.68 -15.39
CA VAL A 277 -14.40 7.68 -16.10
C VAL A 277 -15.75 7.46 -15.42
N THR A 278 -16.76 7.21 -16.23
CA THR A 278 -18.10 6.84 -15.75
C THR A 278 -18.33 5.34 -15.85
N ASN A 279 -18.97 4.79 -14.84
CA ASN A 279 -19.49 3.42 -14.85
C ASN A 279 -20.37 3.16 -16.08
N GLY A 280 -20.36 1.91 -16.58
CA GLY A 280 -21.05 1.46 -17.79
C GLY A 280 -20.43 1.94 -19.11
N GLY A 281 -19.36 2.74 -19.07
CA GLY A 281 -18.63 3.16 -20.24
C GLY A 281 -17.48 2.20 -20.59
N THR A 282 -17.22 2.04 -21.88
CA THR A 282 -15.96 1.46 -22.38
C THR A 282 -15.02 2.59 -22.78
N TYR A 283 -13.78 2.52 -22.32
CA TYR A 283 -12.73 3.49 -22.57
C TYR A 283 -11.53 2.79 -23.18
N TYR A 284 -10.88 3.48 -24.10
CA TYR A 284 -9.72 3.00 -24.82
C TYR A 284 -8.53 3.87 -24.50
N TYR A 285 -7.44 3.29 -24.02
CA TYR A 285 -6.26 4.02 -23.59
C TYR A 285 -5.07 3.69 -24.45
N VAL A 286 -4.26 4.72 -24.68
CA VAL A 286 -2.92 4.61 -25.23
C VAL A 286 -2.00 5.52 -24.43
N VAL A 287 -0.72 5.18 -24.40
CA VAL A 287 0.31 5.98 -23.76
C VAL A 287 1.41 6.26 -24.78
N SER A 288 1.97 7.48 -24.78
CA SER A 288 3.13 7.86 -25.58
C SER A 288 4.24 8.39 -24.68
N ALA A 289 5.48 8.24 -25.11
CA ALA A 289 6.65 8.76 -24.42
C ALA A 289 7.11 10.09 -25.06
N VAL A 290 7.68 10.99 -24.26
CA VAL A 290 8.07 12.36 -24.64
C VAL A 290 9.48 12.65 -24.12
N ASN A 291 10.40 13.05 -25.00
CA ASN A 291 11.72 13.58 -24.64
C ASN A 291 11.90 15.00 -25.19
N ALA A 292 13.10 15.57 -25.08
CA ALA A 292 13.38 16.91 -25.61
C ALA A 292 13.32 17.02 -27.15
N ALA A 293 13.37 15.92 -27.90
CA ALA A 293 13.12 15.91 -29.34
C ALA A 293 11.62 15.84 -29.70
N GLY A 294 10.75 15.60 -28.72
CA GLY A 294 9.30 15.61 -28.86
C GLY A 294 8.63 14.30 -28.46
N GLU A 295 7.35 14.20 -28.82
CA GLU A 295 6.49 13.06 -28.50
C GLU A 295 6.61 11.94 -29.54
N GLY A 296 6.80 10.72 -29.05
CA GLY A 296 6.82 9.49 -29.82
C GLY A 296 5.43 8.95 -30.17
N PRO A 297 5.35 7.84 -30.92
CA PRO A 297 4.08 7.20 -31.26
C PRO A 297 3.38 6.62 -30.02
N ASN A 298 2.07 6.41 -30.14
CA ASN A 298 1.24 5.78 -29.12
C ASN A 298 1.54 4.28 -28.98
N SER A 299 1.41 3.75 -27.77
CA SER A 299 1.39 2.31 -27.47
C SER A 299 0.26 1.59 -28.20
N SER A 300 0.29 0.26 -28.16
CA SER A 300 -0.90 -0.55 -28.40
C SER A 300 -2.04 -0.12 -27.47
N GLN A 301 -3.25 -0.07 -28.00
CA GLN A 301 -4.45 0.30 -27.26
C GLN A 301 -4.82 -0.78 -26.24
N VAL A 302 -5.19 -0.37 -25.03
CA VAL A 302 -5.91 -1.23 -24.08
C VAL A 302 -7.38 -0.80 -23.98
N THR A 303 -8.27 -1.78 -23.83
CA THR A 303 -9.71 -1.53 -23.60
C THR A 303 -10.01 -1.73 -22.12
N VAL A 304 -10.68 -0.76 -21.50
CA VAL A 304 -11.15 -0.82 -20.12
C VAL A 304 -12.66 -0.63 -20.13
N THR A 305 -13.39 -1.66 -19.74
CA THR A 305 -14.85 -1.59 -19.58
C THR A 305 -15.16 -1.34 -18.12
N MET A 306 -15.80 -0.21 -17.84
CA MET A 306 -16.23 0.15 -16.50
C MET A 306 -17.46 -0.68 -16.10
N PRO A 307 -17.59 -1.08 -14.82
CA PRO A 307 -18.76 -1.81 -14.33
C PRO A 307 -20.04 -1.03 -14.65
N ASN A 308 -21.07 -1.70 -15.18
CA ASN A 308 -22.30 -1.05 -15.61
C ASN A 308 -23.25 -0.85 -14.42
N THR A 309 -23.44 0.39 -14.00
CA THR A 309 -24.33 0.71 -12.87
C THR A 309 -25.81 0.64 -13.21
N ASN A 310 -26.20 0.58 -14.49
CA ASN A 310 -27.58 0.37 -14.94
C ASN A 310 -27.91 -1.12 -15.16
N LEU A 311 -27.50 -1.94 -14.21
CA LEU A 311 -27.84 -3.35 -14.09
C LEU A 311 -28.50 -3.58 -12.72
N PRO A 312 -29.23 -4.69 -12.53
CA PRO A 312 -29.55 -5.16 -11.19
C PRO A 312 -28.27 -5.40 -10.38
N ASP A 313 -28.40 -5.39 -9.07
CA ASP A 313 -27.37 -5.86 -8.11
C ASP A 313 -28.11 -6.48 -6.93
N VAL A 314 -28.19 -7.80 -6.94
CA VAL A 314 -28.93 -8.63 -5.99
C VAL A 314 -28.03 -9.06 -4.84
N ILE A 315 -28.25 -8.42 -3.69
CA ILE A 315 -27.59 -8.79 -2.45
C ILE A 315 -28.52 -9.58 -1.54
N VAL A 316 -27.97 -10.56 -0.81
CA VAL A 316 -28.69 -11.18 0.30
C VAL A 316 -28.58 -10.27 1.52
N THR A 317 -29.71 -9.81 2.05
CA THR A 317 -29.75 -8.88 3.21
C THR A 317 -30.16 -9.55 4.51
N ALA A 318 -30.77 -10.73 4.44
CA ALA A 318 -31.11 -11.51 5.61
C ALA A 318 -31.23 -12.99 5.24
N VAL A 319 -30.87 -13.86 6.18
CA VAL A 319 -31.05 -15.31 6.06
C VAL A 319 -31.88 -15.77 7.27
N SER A 320 -32.85 -16.64 7.04
CA SER A 320 -33.67 -17.24 8.10
C SER A 320 -33.97 -18.70 7.81
N TRP A 321 -34.47 -19.41 8.81
CA TRP A 321 -34.74 -20.85 8.71
C TRP A 321 -35.95 -21.26 9.53
N THR A 322 -36.49 -22.44 9.23
CA THR A 322 -37.58 -23.06 9.98
C THR A 322 -37.32 -24.56 10.11
N PRO A 323 -37.48 -25.15 11.31
CA PRO A 323 -37.83 -24.51 12.60
C PRO A 323 -36.71 -23.59 13.13
N ASN A 324 -37.07 -22.56 13.91
CA ASN A 324 -36.12 -21.71 14.63
C ASN A 324 -36.56 -21.59 16.11
N PRO A 325 -35.78 -22.10 17.09
CA PRO A 325 -34.48 -22.75 16.93
C PRO A 325 -34.59 -24.09 16.18
N ALA A 326 -33.51 -24.46 15.49
CA ALA A 326 -33.36 -25.77 14.88
C ALA A 326 -32.53 -26.69 15.78
N PHE A 327 -32.95 -27.96 15.85
CA PHE A 327 -32.27 -29.00 16.59
C PHE A 327 -31.76 -30.10 15.67
N ALA A 328 -30.83 -30.90 16.17
CA ALA A 328 -30.29 -32.04 15.46
C ALA A 328 -31.42 -32.94 14.91
N ASN A 329 -31.24 -33.42 13.69
CA ASN A 329 -32.19 -34.23 12.92
C ASN A 329 -33.47 -33.50 12.47
N ASN A 330 -33.64 -32.21 12.74
CA ASN A 330 -34.68 -31.44 12.08
C ASN A 330 -34.40 -31.35 10.57
N ASN A 331 -35.46 -31.41 9.77
CA ASN A 331 -35.43 -31.02 8.37
C ASN A 331 -35.62 -29.50 8.31
N VAL A 332 -34.52 -28.78 8.15
CA VAL A 332 -34.47 -27.32 8.20
C VAL A 332 -34.68 -26.76 6.79
N THR A 333 -35.66 -25.86 6.66
CA THR A 333 -35.90 -25.10 5.42
C THR A 333 -35.25 -23.74 5.53
N PHE A 334 -34.38 -23.40 4.59
CA PHE A 334 -33.72 -22.08 4.54
C PHE A 334 -34.50 -21.06 3.70
N ARG A 335 -34.32 -19.79 4.04
CA ARG A 335 -34.88 -18.63 3.34
C ARG A 335 -33.85 -17.52 3.26
N ALA A 336 -33.83 -16.78 2.16
CA ALA A 336 -33.02 -15.58 1.99
C ALA A 336 -33.92 -14.41 1.61
N THR A 337 -33.69 -13.24 2.22
CA THR A 337 -34.21 -11.97 1.72
C THR A 337 -33.19 -11.43 0.73
N VAL A 338 -33.57 -11.35 -0.53
CA VAL A 338 -32.74 -10.80 -1.61
C VAL A 338 -33.26 -9.41 -1.95
N LYS A 339 -32.36 -8.42 -1.96
CA LYS A 339 -32.64 -7.04 -2.35
C LYS A 339 -31.93 -6.74 -3.65
N ASN A 340 -32.65 -6.16 -4.61
CA ASN A 340 -31.99 -5.49 -5.73
C ASN A 340 -31.58 -4.08 -5.28
N GLN A 341 -30.30 -3.86 -5.02
CA GLN A 341 -29.73 -2.54 -4.72
C GLN A 341 -29.16 -1.83 -5.96
N GLY A 342 -29.17 -2.51 -7.11
CA GLY A 342 -28.79 -1.93 -8.41
C GLY A 342 -29.83 -0.94 -8.91
N THR A 343 -29.56 -0.34 -10.08
CA THR A 343 -30.42 0.72 -10.62
C THR A 343 -31.35 0.26 -11.75
N ALA A 344 -31.22 -1.00 -12.20
CA ALA A 344 -32.15 -1.64 -13.13
C ALA A 344 -32.87 -2.85 -12.48
N PRO A 345 -34.09 -3.20 -12.92
CA PRO A 345 -34.77 -4.41 -12.44
C PRO A 345 -34.03 -5.69 -12.86
N THR A 346 -34.16 -6.76 -12.07
CA THR A 346 -33.72 -8.10 -12.52
C THR A 346 -34.54 -8.54 -13.75
N PRO A 347 -33.99 -9.37 -14.65
CA PRO A 347 -34.72 -9.77 -15.86
C PRO A 347 -36.00 -10.53 -15.55
N SER A 348 -37.09 -10.21 -16.26
CA SER A 348 -38.33 -10.99 -16.19
C SER A 348 -38.18 -12.31 -16.93
N ASN A 349 -38.80 -13.38 -16.43
CA ASN A 349 -38.75 -14.74 -16.97
C ASN A 349 -37.37 -15.41 -16.91
N VAL A 350 -36.40 -14.82 -16.20
CA VAL A 350 -35.15 -15.48 -15.81
C VAL A 350 -35.26 -15.83 -14.34
N THR A 351 -34.93 -17.08 -13.98
CA THR A 351 -34.91 -17.50 -12.59
C THR A 351 -33.86 -16.70 -11.81
N LEU A 352 -34.23 -16.09 -10.69
CA LEU A 352 -33.28 -15.70 -9.66
C LEU A 352 -33.13 -16.86 -8.69
N GLY A 353 -32.01 -17.56 -8.78
CA GLY A 353 -31.69 -18.66 -7.87
C GLY A 353 -31.03 -18.17 -6.60
N VAL A 354 -31.29 -18.87 -5.49
CA VAL A 354 -30.50 -18.73 -4.26
C VAL A 354 -29.96 -20.09 -3.86
N GLY A 355 -28.64 -20.21 -3.81
CA GLY A 355 -27.94 -21.38 -3.29
C GLY A 355 -27.70 -21.25 -1.80
N PHE A 356 -28.03 -22.29 -1.02
CA PHE A 356 -27.72 -22.34 0.41
C PHE A 356 -26.66 -23.40 0.68
N SER A 357 -25.51 -23.01 1.22
CA SER A 357 -24.43 -23.92 1.61
C SER A 357 -24.14 -23.87 3.11
N ILE A 358 -23.57 -24.95 3.62
CA ILE A 358 -23.14 -25.09 5.01
C ILE A 358 -21.63 -25.25 5.04
N ASP A 359 -20.96 -24.48 5.90
CA ASP A 359 -19.52 -24.57 6.20
C ASP A 359 -18.61 -24.50 4.97
N GLY A 360 -19.00 -23.70 3.97
CA GLY A 360 -18.23 -23.51 2.73
C GLY A 360 -18.30 -24.68 1.75
N GLY A 361 -19.14 -25.69 2.02
CA GLY A 361 -19.38 -26.81 1.11
C GLY A 361 -20.27 -26.45 -0.09
N PRO A 362 -20.65 -27.44 -0.92
CA PRO A 362 -21.62 -27.24 -1.99
C PRO A 362 -23.01 -26.89 -1.43
N ASN A 363 -23.88 -26.35 -2.30
CA ASN A 363 -25.26 -26.03 -1.92
C ASN A 363 -26.00 -27.29 -1.42
N VAL A 364 -26.52 -27.23 -0.20
CA VAL A 364 -27.32 -28.30 0.43
C VAL A 364 -28.79 -28.21 0.04
N THR A 365 -29.27 -27.00 -0.29
CA THR A 365 -30.59 -26.70 -0.83
C THR A 365 -30.52 -25.43 -1.68
N TRP A 366 -31.55 -25.16 -2.48
CA TRP A 366 -31.66 -23.92 -3.26
C TRP A 366 -33.11 -23.50 -3.43
N SER A 367 -33.31 -22.23 -3.80
CA SER A 367 -34.56 -21.70 -4.34
C SER A 367 -34.41 -21.52 -5.85
N GLY A 368 -35.32 -22.07 -6.66
CA GLY A 368 -35.25 -22.03 -8.13
C GLY A 368 -36.55 -21.60 -8.83
N GLY A 369 -37.63 -21.37 -8.10
CA GLY A 369 -38.94 -21.06 -8.68
C GLY A 369 -39.23 -19.59 -9.00
N TYR A 370 -38.36 -18.64 -8.63
CA TYR A 370 -38.66 -17.21 -8.74
C TYR A 370 -38.21 -16.60 -10.07
N THR A 371 -39.16 -16.20 -10.92
CA THR A 371 -38.89 -15.66 -12.28
C THR A 371 -39.40 -14.24 -12.51
N ARG A 372 -39.93 -13.59 -11.46
CA ARG A 372 -40.44 -12.21 -11.55
C ARG A 372 -39.29 -11.21 -11.39
N ALA A 373 -39.40 -10.05 -12.02
CA ALA A 373 -38.43 -8.99 -11.82
C ALA A 373 -38.49 -8.42 -10.39
N ILE A 374 -37.34 -8.18 -9.79
CA ILE A 374 -37.16 -7.37 -8.59
C ILE A 374 -36.73 -5.98 -9.04
N PHE A 375 -37.57 -4.98 -8.82
CA PHE A 375 -37.24 -3.59 -9.15
C PHE A 375 -36.17 -3.02 -8.21
N PRO A 376 -35.43 -1.98 -8.65
CA PRO A 376 -34.47 -1.26 -7.80
C PRO A 376 -35.05 -0.91 -6.43
N GLY A 377 -34.30 -1.21 -5.38
CA GLY A 377 -34.67 -0.99 -3.98
C GLY A 377 -35.63 -2.02 -3.38
N ALA A 378 -36.28 -2.86 -4.19
CA ALA A 378 -37.22 -3.87 -3.70
C ALA A 378 -36.50 -5.11 -3.17
N SER A 379 -37.19 -5.84 -2.28
CA SER A 379 -36.75 -7.11 -1.73
C SER A 379 -37.78 -8.20 -1.94
N VAL A 380 -37.32 -9.45 -2.00
CA VAL A 380 -38.15 -10.65 -1.98
C VAL A 380 -37.57 -11.69 -1.04
N ILE A 381 -38.43 -12.49 -0.42
CA ILE A 381 -38.01 -13.66 0.38
C ILE A 381 -38.09 -14.89 -0.50
N LEU A 382 -36.95 -15.53 -0.74
CA LEU A 382 -36.83 -16.77 -1.51
C LEU A 382 -36.63 -17.93 -0.55
N THR A 383 -37.51 -18.92 -0.63
CA THR A 383 -37.51 -20.12 0.22
C THR A 383 -36.95 -21.28 -0.57
N ALA A 384 -36.12 -22.10 0.08
CA ALA A 384 -35.62 -23.33 -0.53
C ALA A 384 -36.79 -24.21 -1.02
N ASP A 385 -36.73 -24.59 -2.29
CA ASP A 385 -37.74 -25.41 -2.98
C ASP A 385 -37.13 -26.65 -3.65
N GLY A 386 -35.79 -26.78 -3.64
CA GLY A 386 -35.06 -27.94 -4.14
C GLY A 386 -33.72 -28.17 -3.45
N GLY A 387 -33.04 -29.25 -3.83
CA GLY A 387 -31.74 -29.65 -3.30
C GLY A 387 -31.19 -30.91 -3.98
N PRO A 388 -29.94 -31.31 -3.69
CA PRO A 388 -29.21 -32.35 -4.44
C PRO A 388 -29.91 -33.71 -4.50
N THR A 389 -30.76 -34.02 -3.53
CA THR A 389 -31.50 -35.28 -3.42
C THR A 389 -33.00 -35.13 -3.72
N GLY A 390 -33.41 -34.02 -4.33
CA GLY A 390 -34.81 -33.64 -4.49
C GLY A 390 -35.48 -33.14 -3.20
N SER A 391 -34.73 -33.00 -2.11
CA SER A 391 -35.19 -32.41 -0.85
C SER A 391 -34.96 -30.91 -0.84
N SER A 392 -35.97 -30.13 -0.47
CA SER A 392 -35.87 -28.68 -0.19
C SER A 392 -35.40 -28.37 1.24
N THR A 393 -35.02 -29.40 2.00
CA THR A 393 -34.61 -29.27 3.41
C THR A 393 -33.23 -29.88 3.65
N TRP A 394 -32.48 -29.24 4.54
CA TRP A 394 -31.23 -29.74 5.08
C TRP A 394 -31.48 -30.50 6.39
N LYS A 395 -30.94 -31.72 6.51
CA LYS A 395 -31.03 -32.49 7.74
C LYS A 395 -29.94 -32.01 8.72
N ALA A 396 -30.37 -31.32 9.78
CA ALA A 396 -29.46 -30.60 10.65
C ALA A 396 -28.57 -31.52 11.50
N THR A 397 -27.28 -31.22 11.54
CA THR A 397 -26.27 -31.88 12.39
C THR A 397 -25.95 -31.02 13.61
N PRO A 398 -25.70 -31.59 14.80
CA PRO A 398 -25.34 -30.80 15.97
C PRO A 398 -24.03 -30.04 15.75
N GLY A 399 -24.01 -28.75 16.12
CA GLY A 399 -22.82 -27.91 16.06
C GLY A 399 -23.12 -26.45 15.76
N MET A 400 -22.04 -25.66 15.73
CA MET A 400 -22.07 -24.29 15.24
C MET A 400 -21.69 -24.29 13.77
N HIS A 401 -22.65 -23.98 12.91
CA HIS A 401 -22.47 -23.94 11.46
C HIS A 401 -22.38 -22.52 10.93
N THR A 402 -21.79 -22.36 9.74
CA THR A 402 -21.88 -21.15 8.94
C THR A 402 -22.79 -21.43 7.74
N LEU A 403 -23.98 -20.84 7.76
CA LEU A 403 -24.93 -20.89 6.65
C LEU A 403 -24.63 -19.73 5.70
N THR A 404 -24.37 -20.05 4.43
CA THR A 404 -24.19 -19.03 3.38
C THR A 404 -25.33 -19.13 2.38
N ALA A 405 -25.97 -17.99 2.10
CA ALA A 405 -26.93 -17.86 1.01
C ALA A 405 -26.30 -16.98 -0.08
N THR A 406 -26.33 -17.45 -1.33
CA THR A 406 -25.80 -16.74 -2.50
C THR A 406 -26.92 -16.49 -3.49
N ALA A 407 -27.26 -15.21 -3.71
CA ALA A 407 -28.18 -14.81 -4.77
C ALA A 407 -27.51 -14.93 -6.15
N ASP A 408 -28.33 -15.11 -7.18
CA ASP A 408 -27.92 -15.49 -8.53
C ASP A 408 -26.83 -16.58 -8.56
N ASP A 409 -27.12 -17.67 -7.85
CA ASP A 409 -26.18 -18.72 -7.47
C ASP A 409 -25.36 -19.39 -8.59
N ILE A 410 -25.79 -19.26 -9.85
CA ILE A 410 -25.06 -19.77 -11.03
C ILE A 410 -24.81 -18.69 -12.09
N ASN A 411 -24.92 -17.41 -11.74
CA ASN A 411 -24.72 -16.26 -12.62
C ASN A 411 -25.59 -16.32 -13.89
N ARG A 412 -26.91 -16.24 -13.71
CA ARG A 412 -27.89 -16.33 -14.82
C ARG A 412 -28.09 -14.99 -15.51
N PHE A 413 -27.80 -13.86 -14.88
CA PHE A 413 -27.91 -12.56 -15.49
C PHE A 413 -26.81 -11.61 -15.00
N PRO A 414 -26.37 -10.66 -15.84
CA PRO A 414 -25.30 -9.75 -15.46
C PRO A 414 -25.76 -8.73 -14.43
N GLU A 415 -24.88 -8.44 -13.48
CA GLU A 415 -25.11 -7.51 -12.39
C GLU A 415 -24.14 -6.32 -12.43
N SER A 416 -24.50 -5.23 -11.75
CA SER A 416 -23.60 -4.09 -11.63
C SER A 416 -22.39 -4.38 -10.72
N ASN A 417 -22.53 -5.39 -9.85
CA ASN A 417 -21.47 -5.96 -9.05
C ASN A 417 -21.76 -7.45 -8.86
N GLU A 418 -20.86 -8.32 -9.33
CA GLU A 418 -20.98 -9.79 -9.19
C GLU A 418 -20.34 -10.30 -7.88
N GLY A 419 -19.68 -9.43 -7.13
CA GLY A 419 -18.83 -9.79 -5.99
C GLY A 419 -19.51 -9.76 -4.63
N ASN A 420 -20.79 -9.37 -4.56
CA ASN A 420 -21.49 -9.04 -3.30
C ASN A 420 -22.82 -9.81 -3.10
N ASN A 421 -23.05 -10.89 -3.85
CA ASN A 421 -24.33 -11.62 -3.83
C ASN A 421 -24.50 -12.58 -2.64
N ALA A 422 -23.46 -12.79 -1.82
CA ALA A 422 -23.45 -13.78 -0.76
C ALA A 422 -23.52 -13.16 0.65
N MET A 423 -24.29 -13.78 1.54
CA MET A 423 -24.34 -13.47 2.97
C MET A 423 -24.17 -14.74 3.79
N SER A 424 -23.29 -14.68 4.80
CA SER A 424 -23.09 -15.77 5.76
C SER A 424 -23.59 -15.39 7.15
N VAL A 425 -24.26 -16.33 7.82
CA VAL A 425 -24.74 -16.20 9.20
C VAL A 425 -24.35 -17.43 10.03
N LYS A 426 -24.23 -17.26 11.35
CA LYS A 426 -24.06 -18.39 12.27
C LYS A 426 -25.39 -19.09 12.50
N LEU A 427 -25.36 -20.42 12.50
CA LEU A 427 -26.52 -21.28 12.69
C LEU A 427 -26.23 -22.28 13.81
N ALA A 428 -26.83 -22.07 14.99
CA ALA A 428 -26.69 -22.98 16.12
C ALA A 428 -27.66 -24.15 16.02
N ILE A 429 -27.12 -25.37 15.91
CA ILE A 429 -27.91 -26.60 15.96
C ILE A 429 -27.52 -27.36 17.22
N SER A 430 -28.34 -27.27 18.26
CA SER A 430 -28.12 -28.09 19.45
C SER A 430 -28.73 -29.48 19.30
N SER A 431 -28.24 -30.44 20.09
CA SER A 431 -28.77 -31.80 20.14
C SER A 431 -30.25 -31.88 20.57
N GLY A 432 -30.76 -30.82 21.21
CA GLY A 432 -32.15 -30.62 21.60
C GLY A 432 -32.28 -29.37 22.48
N ALA A 433 -33.52 -29.01 22.84
CA ALA A 433 -33.78 -27.88 23.73
C ALA A 433 -32.98 -27.99 25.04
N PRO A 434 -32.30 -26.92 25.52
CA PRO A 434 -31.54 -26.95 26.76
C PRO A 434 -32.40 -27.36 27.95
N ARG A 435 -31.97 -28.37 28.71
CA ARG A 435 -32.65 -28.86 29.91
C ARG A 435 -31.78 -28.61 31.13
N ILE A 436 -32.34 -27.88 32.10
CA ILE A 436 -31.74 -27.70 33.43
C ILE A 436 -31.87 -29.01 34.22
N SER A 437 -30.82 -29.40 34.92
CA SER A 437 -30.75 -30.59 35.77
C SER A 437 -29.82 -30.38 36.97
N GLN A 438 -29.78 -31.35 37.89
CA GLN A 438 -28.85 -31.35 39.03
C GLN A 438 -28.94 -30.09 39.92
N ILE A 439 -30.16 -29.63 40.20
CA ILE A 439 -30.42 -28.43 40.99
C ILE A 439 -30.14 -28.72 42.48
N GLY A 440 -29.26 -27.94 43.10
CA GLY A 440 -28.97 -28.04 44.54
C GLY A 440 -28.58 -26.69 45.14
N VAL A 441 -29.04 -26.42 46.36
CA VAL A 441 -28.68 -25.22 47.14
C VAL A 441 -27.76 -25.61 48.28
N SER A 442 -26.60 -24.97 48.36
CA SER A 442 -25.63 -25.18 49.45
C SER A 442 -26.02 -24.41 50.71
N THR A 443 -25.43 -24.77 51.85
CA THR A 443 -25.65 -24.11 53.16
C THR A 443 -25.33 -22.62 53.18
N ASN A 444 -24.57 -22.11 52.20
CA ASN A 444 -24.20 -20.70 52.06
C ASN A 444 -25.13 -19.94 51.08
N ASN A 445 -26.35 -20.43 50.83
CA ASN A 445 -27.32 -19.87 49.88
C ASN A 445 -26.83 -19.80 48.42
N VAL A 446 -25.85 -20.62 48.03
CA VAL A 446 -25.41 -20.71 46.63
C VAL A 446 -26.15 -21.85 45.95
N LEU A 447 -26.95 -21.52 44.94
CA LEU A 447 -27.55 -22.47 44.01
C LEU A 447 -26.50 -22.95 43.00
N LYS A 448 -26.50 -24.24 42.71
CA LYS A 448 -25.79 -24.83 41.58
C LYS A 448 -26.73 -25.70 40.76
N PHE A 449 -26.60 -25.65 39.43
CA PHE A 449 -27.25 -26.57 38.51
C PHE A 449 -26.40 -26.77 37.26
N THR A 450 -26.77 -27.73 36.42
CA THR A 450 -26.19 -27.90 35.08
C THR A 450 -27.28 -27.81 34.02
N PHE A 451 -26.94 -27.44 32.79
CA PHE A 451 -27.85 -27.58 31.66
C PHE A 451 -27.22 -28.33 30.49
N SER A 452 -28.04 -29.05 29.72
CA SER A 452 -27.60 -29.74 28.50
C SER A 452 -27.25 -28.74 27.40
N ALA A 453 -26.11 -28.93 26.75
CA ALA A 453 -25.58 -28.02 25.73
C ALA A 453 -24.99 -28.81 24.55
N THR A 454 -24.57 -28.10 23.51
CA THR A 454 -23.80 -28.64 22.38
C THR A 454 -22.53 -27.80 22.21
N GLY A 455 -21.39 -28.47 22.07
CA GLY A 455 -20.09 -27.81 21.97
C GLY A 455 -20.05 -26.76 20.85
N GLY A 456 -19.47 -25.60 21.16
CA GLY A 456 -19.31 -24.47 20.24
C GLY A 456 -20.53 -23.55 20.12
N ILE A 457 -21.66 -23.86 20.76
CA ILE A 457 -22.87 -23.01 20.77
C ILE A 457 -22.85 -22.08 21.98
N HIS A 458 -23.41 -20.88 21.79
CA HIS A 458 -23.54 -19.85 22.82
C HIS A 458 -24.89 -19.98 23.55
N TYR A 459 -24.86 -19.76 24.86
CA TYR A 459 -26.03 -19.82 25.73
C TYR A 459 -26.05 -18.65 26.71
N GLN A 460 -27.24 -18.13 27.01
CA GLN A 460 -27.47 -17.15 28.08
C GLN A 460 -28.40 -17.75 29.13
N VAL A 461 -27.95 -17.77 30.38
CA VAL A 461 -28.81 -18.13 31.50
C VAL A 461 -29.51 -16.87 31.99
N GLN A 462 -30.80 -16.96 32.22
CA GLN A 462 -31.58 -15.85 32.73
C GLN A 462 -32.39 -16.28 33.95
N PHE A 463 -32.71 -15.31 34.80
CA PHE A 463 -33.50 -15.51 35.99
C PHE A 463 -34.59 -14.45 36.17
N LYS A 464 -35.55 -14.76 37.03
CA LYS A 464 -36.47 -13.79 37.63
C LYS A 464 -36.98 -14.26 38.98
N ASN A 465 -37.39 -13.34 39.85
CA ASN A 465 -37.85 -13.67 41.21
C ASN A 465 -39.37 -13.88 41.29
N ASP A 466 -40.11 -13.67 40.21
CA ASP A 466 -41.57 -13.84 40.16
C ASP A 466 -41.99 -14.29 38.75
N LEU A 467 -42.71 -15.42 38.65
CA LEU A 467 -43.22 -15.91 37.36
C LEU A 467 -44.24 -14.98 36.72
N SER A 468 -44.97 -14.21 37.53
CA SER A 468 -45.97 -13.25 37.07
C SER A 468 -45.40 -11.84 36.83
N GLY A 469 -44.20 -11.56 37.32
CA GLY A 469 -43.51 -10.27 37.20
C GLY A 469 -42.87 -10.00 35.83
N GLY A 470 -42.13 -8.89 35.74
CA GLY A 470 -41.55 -8.29 34.52
C GLY A 470 -40.45 -9.09 33.77
N GLN A 471 -39.60 -8.38 33.01
CA GLN A 471 -38.61 -8.96 32.10
C GLN A 471 -37.59 -9.88 32.81
N TRP A 472 -37.08 -10.88 32.09
CA TRP A 472 -36.01 -11.76 32.58
C TRP A 472 -34.68 -11.01 32.66
N SER A 473 -33.89 -11.28 33.71
CA SER A 473 -32.54 -10.72 33.90
C SER A 473 -31.47 -11.74 33.55
N ASP A 474 -30.36 -11.29 32.99
CA ASP A 474 -29.21 -12.14 32.69
C ASP A 474 -28.48 -12.57 33.97
N LEU A 475 -28.23 -13.88 34.10
CA LEU A 475 -27.38 -14.45 35.13
C LEU A 475 -25.96 -14.60 34.60
N GLY A 476 -25.15 -13.57 34.81
CA GLY A 476 -23.78 -13.52 34.30
C GLY A 476 -23.71 -13.34 32.78
N ALA A 477 -22.51 -13.48 32.23
CA ALA A 477 -22.23 -13.31 30.81
C ALA A 477 -22.66 -14.53 29.98
N GLU A 478 -22.86 -14.31 28.68
CA GLU A 478 -23.04 -15.35 27.68
C GLU A 478 -21.89 -16.37 27.75
N THR A 479 -22.22 -17.65 27.61
CA THR A 479 -21.26 -18.74 27.73
C THR A 479 -21.24 -19.60 26.46
N THR A 480 -20.06 -19.78 25.88
CA THR A 480 -19.83 -20.81 24.85
C THR A 480 -19.66 -22.16 25.52
N ALA A 481 -20.48 -23.14 25.14
CA ALA A 481 -20.38 -24.48 25.68
C ALA A 481 -19.15 -25.20 25.13
N ASN A 482 -18.30 -25.71 26.02
CA ASN A 482 -17.12 -26.51 25.66
C ASN A 482 -17.38 -28.03 25.76
N SER A 483 -18.56 -28.42 26.23
CA SER A 483 -18.98 -29.81 26.43
C SER A 483 -20.50 -29.92 26.30
N ASN A 484 -21.04 -31.12 26.50
CA ASN A 484 -22.48 -31.37 26.44
C ASN A 484 -23.25 -30.90 27.69
N THR A 485 -22.55 -30.37 28.72
CA THR A 485 -23.16 -29.88 29.95
C THR A 485 -22.43 -28.64 30.47
N VAL A 486 -23.18 -27.60 30.82
CA VAL A 486 -22.61 -26.35 31.35
C VAL A 486 -23.06 -26.16 32.80
N PRO A 487 -22.12 -26.01 33.76
CA PRO A 487 -22.44 -25.71 35.15
C PRO A 487 -22.80 -24.23 35.35
N VAL A 488 -23.73 -23.96 36.24
CA VAL A 488 -24.20 -22.62 36.62
C VAL A 488 -24.20 -22.49 38.13
N SER A 489 -23.86 -21.30 38.63
CA SER A 489 -23.92 -20.95 40.05
C SER A 489 -24.60 -19.60 40.23
N ASP A 490 -25.47 -19.47 41.23
CA ASP A 490 -26.17 -18.23 41.58
C ASP A 490 -26.21 -18.03 43.11
N ASN A 491 -26.06 -16.78 43.58
CA ASN A 491 -26.16 -16.44 44.99
C ASN A 491 -27.60 -16.01 45.32
N LEU A 492 -28.26 -16.78 46.17
CA LEU A 492 -29.65 -16.55 46.58
C LEU A 492 -29.78 -15.75 47.88
N SER A 493 -28.71 -15.14 48.39
CA SER A 493 -28.75 -14.37 49.63
C SER A 493 -29.77 -13.22 49.55
N GLY A 494 -30.75 -13.24 50.46
CA GLY A 494 -31.86 -12.26 50.47
C GLY A 494 -32.97 -12.52 49.46
N VAL A 495 -32.96 -13.67 48.77
CA VAL A 495 -33.94 -14.04 47.75
C VAL A 495 -34.80 -15.19 48.26
N THR A 496 -36.12 -15.00 48.29
CA THR A 496 -37.06 -16.03 48.78
C THR A 496 -37.45 -17.05 47.71
N GLN A 497 -37.41 -16.67 46.43
CA GLN A 497 -37.68 -17.55 45.30
C GLN A 497 -37.01 -17.04 44.01
N ARG A 498 -36.66 -17.95 43.10
CA ARG A 498 -36.07 -17.62 41.80
C ARG A 498 -36.41 -18.67 40.74
N PHE A 499 -36.62 -18.22 39.51
CA PHE A 499 -36.93 -19.02 38.33
C PHE A 499 -35.83 -18.82 37.29
N TYR A 500 -35.49 -19.87 36.54
CA TYR A 500 -34.41 -19.85 35.57
C TYR A 500 -34.89 -20.31 34.19
N ARG A 501 -34.27 -19.76 33.14
CA ARG A 501 -34.34 -20.28 31.77
C ARG A 501 -32.96 -20.22 31.13
N VAL A 502 -32.75 -21.06 30.13
CA VAL A 502 -31.54 -21.06 29.30
C VAL A 502 -31.95 -20.75 27.88
N LEU A 503 -31.37 -19.69 27.32
CA LEU A 503 -31.53 -19.31 25.92
C LEU A 503 -30.36 -19.90 25.14
N GLN A 504 -30.67 -20.57 24.02
CA GLN A 504 -29.70 -20.82 22.98
C GLN A 504 -29.58 -19.56 22.12
N LEU A 505 -28.36 -19.15 21.83
CA LEU A 505 -28.06 -17.95 21.05
C LEU A 505 -27.57 -18.31 19.64
N ASN A 506 -27.80 -17.41 18.69
CA ASN A 506 -27.53 -17.48 17.25
C ASN A 506 -28.47 -18.38 16.44
#